data_AF-A0A3D3AFG0-F1
#
_entry.id   AF-A0A3D3AFG0-F1
#
_cell.length_a   1.000
_cell.length_b   1.000
_cell.length_c   1.000
_cell.angle_alpha   90.00
_cell.angle_beta   90.00
_cell.angle_gamma   90.00
#
_symmetry.space_group_name_H-M   'P 1'
#
loop_
_entity.id
_entity.type
_entity.pdbx_description
1 polymer ?
#
loop_
_entity_poly.entity_id
_entity_poly.type
_entity_poly.pdbx_seq_one_letter_code
_entity_poly.pdbx_strand_id
1 'polypeptide(L)'
;MEYKNTSKRFREIVRVMAKYGFGYIVGNKVKSKGSPAKNLRMAFEELGPTFIKIGQILSTHPEMLPEEYIEELSKLQNNAKPVSYDEISQLFKKEFGETIDNVFLSFEKKPIASASIAQAY
;
A
#
# COMPACT_ATOMS: atom_id res chain seq x y z
N MET A 1 -24.00 14.30 2.19
CA MET A 1 -23.71 13.33 1.10
C MET A 1 -22.63 12.30 1.45
N GLU A 2 -22.15 12.25 2.70
CA GLU A 2 -20.94 11.50 3.11
C GLU A 2 -21.20 10.00 3.42
N TYR A 3 -22.38 9.67 3.95
CA TYR A 3 -22.77 8.30 4.33
C TYR A 3 -22.79 7.26 3.20
N LYS A 4 -23.01 7.69 1.94
CA LYS A 4 -23.03 6.77 0.79
C LYS A 4 -21.64 6.19 0.50
N ASN A 5 -20.56 6.91 0.83
CA ASN A 5 -19.20 6.47 0.55
C ASN A 5 -18.70 5.46 1.60
N THR A 6 -19.01 5.68 2.89
CA THR A 6 -18.62 4.78 3.98
C THR A 6 -19.22 3.38 3.81
N SER A 7 -20.51 3.29 3.48
CA SER A 7 -21.18 2.00 3.24
C SER A 7 -20.69 1.28 1.98
N LYS A 8 -20.23 2.02 0.96
CA LYS A 8 -19.63 1.44 -0.25
C LYS A 8 -18.23 0.87 0.07
N ARG A 9 -17.41 1.64 0.79
CA ARG A 9 -16.05 1.21 1.18
C ARG A 9 -16.08 0.03 2.13
N PHE A 10 -16.99 0.01 3.10
CA PHE A 10 -17.16 -1.14 3.99
C PHE A 10 -17.50 -2.42 3.23
N ARG A 11 -18.44 -2.36 2.27
CA ARG A 11 -18.78 -3.51 1.42
C ARG A 11 -17.60 -3.99 0.59
N GLU A 12 -16.77 -3.08 0.10
CA GLU A 12 -15.55 -3.41 -0.61
C GLU A 12 -14.56 -4.15 0.29
N ILE A 13 -14.31 -3.63 1.50
CA ILE A 13 -13.43 -4.27 2.51
C ILE A 13 -13.89 -5.70 2.78
N VAL A 14 -15.17 -5.88 3.09
CA VAL A 14 -15.76 -7.19 3.38
C VAL A 14 -15.63 -8.13 2.17
N ARG A 15 -15.89 -7.62 0.95
CA ARG A 15 -15.79 -8.42 -0.28
C ARG A 15 -14.36 -8.89 -0.56
N VAL A 16 -13.37 -8.02 -0.41
CA VAL A 16 -11.95 -8.38 -0.63
C VAL A 16 -11.50 -9.37 0.44
N MET A 17 -11.81 -9.14 1.72
CA MET A 17 -11.48 -10.09 2.78
C MET A 17 -12.09 -11.48 2.53
N ALA A 18 -13.36 -11.53 2.11
CA ALA A 18 -14.02 -12.79 1.75
C ALA A 18 -13.36 -13.48 0.54
N LYS A 19 -12.96 -12.73 -0.49
CA LYS A 19 -12.22 -13.22 -1.68
C LYS A 19 -10.94 -13.95 -1.29
N TYR A 20 -10.25 -13.49 -0.24
CA TYR A 20 -9.00 -14.07 0.24
C TYR A 20 -9.17 -15.12 1.36
N GLY A 21 -10.38 -15.60 1.63
CA GLY A 21 -10.61 -16.70 2.59
C GLY A 21 -10.96 -16.27 4.01
N PHE A 22 -11.09 -14.96 4.24
CA PHE A 22 -11.62 -14.42 5.51
C PHE A 22 -13.16 -14.34 5.49
N GLY A 23 -13.81 -15.24 4.75
CA GLY A 23 -15.27 -15.29 4.57
C GLY A 23 -16.05 -15.64 5.84
N TYR A 24 -15.37 -16.09 6.91
CA TYR A 24 -15.98 -16.23 8.23
C TYR A 24 -16.57 -14.91 8.75
N ILE A 25 -16.03 -13.77 8.30
CA ILE A 25 -16.57 -12.42 8.59
C ILE A 25 -17.98 -12.24 8.00
N VAL A 26 -18.33 -13.01 6.97
CA VAL A 26 -19.61 -12.96 6.24
C VAL A 26 -20.50 -14.18 6.54
N GLY A 27 -20.11 -15.03 7.50
CA GLY A 27 -20.89 -16.19 7.92
C GLY A 27 -20.77 -17.44 7.04
N ASN A 28 -19.93 -17.43 5.99
CA ASN A 28 -19.70 -18.57 5.11
C ASN A 28 -18.23 -19.03 5.15
N LYS A 29 -17.98 -20.34 5.33
CA LYS A 29 -16.64 -20.94 5.17
C LYS A 29 -16.24 -20.95 3.70
N VAL A 30 -15.67 -19.86 3.21
CA VAL A 30 -15.04 -19.81 1.88
C VAL A 30 -13.69 -20.53 1.98
N LYS A 31 -13.56 -21.69 1.32
CA LYS A 31 -12.26 -22.35 1.15
C LYS A 31 -11.39 -21.50 0.21
N SER A 32 -10.41 -20.77 0.73
CA SER A 32 -9.37 -20.16 -0.09
C SER A 32 -8.25 -21.15 -0.38
N LYS A 33 -7.75 -21.16 -1.61
CA LYS A 33 -6.48 -21.84 -1.94
C LYS A 33 -5.31 -20.99 -1.41
N GLY A 34 -4.31 -21.62 -0.78
CA GLY A 34 -3.08 -20.96 -0.32
C GLY A 34 -2.96 -20.76 1.20
N SER A 35 -1.82 -20.24 1.64
CA SER A 35 -1.55 -19.93 3.06
C SER A 35 -2.40 -18.74 3.52
N PRO A 36 -3.06 -18.82 4.70
CA PRO A 36 -3.78 -17.70 5.32
C PRO A 36 -2.95 -16.41 5.44
N ALA A 37 -1.66 -16.53 5.78
CA ALA A 37 -0.74 -15.41 5.88
C ALA A 37 -0.53 -14.69 4.54
N LYS A 38 -0.27 -15.46 3.48
CA LYS A 38 -0.13 -14.92 2.12
C LYS A 38 -1.42 -14.25 1.64
N ASN A 39 -2.57 -14.87 1.95
CA ASN A 39 -3.87 -14.34 1.59
C ASN A 39 -4.18 -13.02 2.31
N LEU A 40 -3.77 -12.88 3.58
CA LEU A 40 -3.90 -11.61 4.31
C LEU A 40 -3.08 -10.50 3.64
N ARG A 41 -1.82 -10.79 3.30
CA ARG A 41 -0.95 -9.85 2.58
C ARG A 41 -1.60 -9.38 1.28
N MET A 42 -2.07 -10.31 0.45
CA MET A 42 -2.72 -9.98 -0.82
C MET A 42 -4.02 -9.19 -0.65
N ALA A 43 -4.81 -9.49 0.38
CA ALA A 43 -5.99 -8.68 0.71
C ALA A 43 -5.60 -7.25 1.08
N PHE A 44 -4.50 -7.06 1.83
CA PHE A 44 -4.02 -5.73 2.20
C PHE A 44 -3.48 -4.96 1.00
N GLU A 45 -2.79 -5.62 0.07
CA GLU A 45 -2.34 -5.04 -1.22
C GLU A 45 -3.55 -4.55 -2.05
N GLU A 46 -4.60 -5.37 -2.20
CA GLU A 46 -5.81 -5.01 -2.96
C GLU A 46 -6.64 -3.92 -2.28
N LEU A 47 -6.67 -3.88 -0.95
CA LEU A 47 -7.36 -2.83 -0.20
C LEU A 47 -6.59 -1.50 -0.17
N GLY A 48 -5.31 -1.51 -0.52
CA GLY A 48 -4.53 -0.31 -0.78
C GLY A 48 -3.83 0.30 0.43
N PRO A 49 -3.41 1.58 0.35
CA PRO A 49 -2.38 2.17 1.21
C PRO A 49 -2.62 2.04 2.72
N THR A 50 -3.86 2.20 3.19
CA THR A 50 -4.19 2.06 4.60
C THR A 50 -3.91 0.66 5.12
N PHE A 51 -4.32 -0.37 4.39
CA PHE A 51 -4.12 -1.77 4.80
C PHE A 51 -2.66 -2.21 4.62
N ILE A 52 -1.96 -1.68 3.61
CA ILE A 52 -0.51 -1.83 3.50
C ILE A 52 0.18 -1.28 4.76
N LYS A 53 -0.22 -0.10 5.24
CA LYS A 53 0.37 0.50 6.46
C LYS A 53 0.06 -0.32 7.71
N ILE A 54 -1.15 -0.86 7.84
CA ILE A 54 -1.51 -1.78 8.94
C ILE A 54 -0.62 -3.02 8.89
N GLY A 55 -0.46 -3.64 7.72
CA GLY A 55 0.42 -4.80 7.55
C GLY A 55 1.87 -4.51 7.90
N GLN A 56 2.39 -3.35 7.50
CA GLN A 56 3.73 -2.89 7.88
C GLN A 56 3.88 -2.74 9.39
N ILE A 57 2.90 -2.14 10.08
CA ILE A 57 2.95 -2.01 11.54
C ILE A 57 2.91 -3.39 12.20
N LEU A 58 2.02 -4.28 11.75
CA LEU A 58 1.91 -5.63 12.31
C LEU A 58 3.18 -6.46 12.08
N SER A 59 3.89 -6.25 10.96
CA SER A 59 5.11 -7.01 10.66
C SER A 59 6.30 -6.64 11.55
N THR A 60 6.25 -5.53 12.28
CA THR A 60 7.34 -5.11 13.19
C THR A 60 7.13 -5.58 14.63
N HIS A 61 6.02 -6.28 14.92
CA HIS A 61 5.65 -6.73 16.26
C HIS A 61 5.63 -8.28 16.32
N PRO A 62 6.81 -8.94 16.40
CA PRO A 62 6.97 -10.40 16.39
C PRO A 62 6.08 -11.17 17.37
N GLU A 63 5.72 -10.54 18.47
CA GLU A 63 4.91 -11.07 19.54
C GLU A 63 3.39 -11.11 19.25
N MET A 64 2.91 -10.39 18.23
CA MET A 64 1.47 -10.24 17.96
C MET A 64 0.91 -11.28 17.00
N LEU A 65 1.73 -11.86 16.13
CA LEU A 65 1.29 -12.75 15.06
C LEU A 65 2.23 -13.96 14.92
N PRO A 66 1.74 -15.11 14.46
CA PRO A 66 2.60 -16.24 14.11
C PRO A 66 3.63 -15.84 13.04
N GLU A 67 4.80 -16.46 13.09
CA GLU A 67 5.94 -16.17 12.21
C GLU A 67 5.57 -16.10 10.72
N GLU A 68 4.73 -17.03 10.24
CA GLU A 68 4.26 -17.06 8.85
C GLU A 68 3.55 -15.77 8.40
N TYR A 69 2.81 -15.11 9.29
CA TYR A 69 2.15 -13.84 9.00
C TYR A 69 3.15 -12.70 8.97
N ILE A 70 4.15 -12.74 9.83
CA ILE A 70 5.17 -11.70 9.93
C ILE A 70 6.08 -11.72 8.71
N GLU A 71 6.49 -12.90 8.27
CA GLU A 71 7.25 -13.05 7.03
C GLU A 71 6.47 -12.55 5.81
N GLU A 72 5.18 -12.89 5.70
CA GLU A 72 4.35 -12.44 4.58
C GLU A 72 4.05 -10.95 4.63
N LEU A 73 3.69 -10.39 5.80
CA LEU A 73 3.42 -8.96 5.95
C LEU A 73 4.69 -8.11 5.85
N SER A 74 5.86 -8.64 6.19
CA SER A 74 7.15 -7.96 5.98
C SER A 74 7.41 -7.68 4.50
N LYS A 75 6.82 -8.44 3.58
CA LYS A 75 6.89 -8.16 2.13
C LYS A 75 6.13 -6.89 1.73
N LEU A 76 5.25 -6.38 2.60
CA LEU A 76 4.59 -5.08 2.43
C LEU A 76 5.52 -3.91 2.80
N GLN A 77 6.61 -4.18 3.52
CA GLN A 77 7.65 -3.18 3.75
C GLN A 77 8.29 -2.87 2.40
N ASN A 78 8.14 -1.62 1.98
CA ASN A 78 8.44 -1.23 0.62
C ASN A 78 9.91 -0.81 0.51
N ASN A 79 10.63 -1.41 -0.44
CA ASN A 79 11.60 -0.70 -1.25
C ASN A 79 10.82 -0.15 -2.46
N ALA A 80 9.98 0.87 -2.25
CA ALA A 80 9.21 1.45 -3.35
C ALA A 80 10.23 1.90 -4.41
N LYS A 81 10.17 1.32 -5.62
CA LYS A 81 11.06 1.77 -6.69
C LYS A 81 10.77 3.25 -6.92
N PRO A 82 11.80 4.11 -6.93
CA PRO A 82 11.58 5.50 -7.21
C PRO A 82 10.99 5.66 -8.61
N VAL A 83 10.03 6.57 -8.74
CA VAL A 83 9.56 7.07 -10.02
C VAL A 83 10.74 7.71 -10.74
N SER A 84 10.78 7.59 -12.07
CA SER A 84 11.88 8.15 -12.85
C SER A 84 11.97 9.66 -12.69
N TYR A 85 13.19 10.20 -12.78
CA TYR A 85 13.40 11.65 -12.74
C TYR A 85 12.61 12.38 -13.84
N ASP A 86 12.49 11.79 -15.03
CA ASP A 86 11.79 12.41 -16.16
C ASP A 86 10.30 12.57 -15.88
N GLU A 87 9.66 11.57 -15.28
CA GLU A 87 8.25 11.65 -14.85
C GLU A 87 8.07 12.71 -13.76
N ILE A 88 8.98 12.78 -12.78
CA ILE A 88 8.94 13.81 -11.72
C ILE A 88 9.14 15.21 -12.30
N SER A 89 10.07 15.39 -13.23
CA SER A 89 10.34 16.67 -13.90
C SER A 89 9.13 17.14 -14.72
N GLN A 90 8.47 16.23 -15.44
CA GLN A 90 7.24 16.52 -16.16
C GLN A 90 6.09 16.88 -15.21
N LEU A 91 5.92 16.14 -14.12
CA LEU A 91 4.90 16.41 -13.12
C LEU A 91 5.13 17.78 -12.45
N PHE A 92 6.37 18.09 -12.06
CA PHE A 92 6.72 19.38 -11.49
C PHE A 92 6.39 20.52 -12.45
N LYS A 93 6.79 20.41 -13.72
CA LYS A 93 6.46 21.42 -14.74
C LYS A 93 4.97 21.60 -14.92
N LYS A 94 4.20 20.52 -14.88
CA LYS A 94 2.74 20.57 -15.00
C LYS A 94 2.09 21.29 -13.81
N GLU A 95 2.52 21.01 -12.59
CA GLU A 95 1.91 21.55 -11.36
C GLU A 95 2.38 22.98 -11.04
N PHE A 96 3.63 23.33 -11.36
CA PHE A 96 4.26 24.61 -11.01
C PHE A 96 4.45 25.57 -12.20
N GLY A 97 4.34 25.10 -13.44
CA GLY A 97 4.53 25.92 -14.65
C GLY A 97 5.98 26.22 -15.03
N GLU A 98 6.95 25.77 -14.22
CA GLU A 98 8.39 26.01 -14.36
C GLU A 98 9.17 24.68 -14.37
N THR A 99 10.41 24.67 -14.87
CA THR A 99 11.28 23.49 -14.77
C THR A 99 12.05 23.46 -13.46
N ILE A 100 12.35 22.26 -12.93
CA ILE A 100 13.14 22.10 -11.69
C ILE A 100 14.45 22.88 -11.77
N ASP A 101 15.13 22.85 -12.92
CA ASP A 101 16.41 23.52 -13.15
C ASP A 101 16.33 25.07 -13.10
N ASN A 102 15.13 25.65 -13.26
CA ASN A 102 14.93 27.11 -13.16
C ASN A 102 14.65 27.56 -11.73
N VAL A 103 14.01 26.68 -10.94
CA VAL A 103 13.51 26.99 -9.60
C VAL A 103 14.59 26.75 -8.55
N PHE A 104 15.39 25.70 -8.71
CA PHE A 104 16.40 25.30 -7.74
C PHE A 104 17.81 25.54 -8.28
N LEU A 105 18.72 25.98 -7.40
CA LEU A 105 20.14 26.13 -7.74
C LEU A 105 20.81 24.78 -8.09
N SER A 106 20.35 23.71 -7.45
CA SER A 106 20.82 22.34 -7.68
C SER A 106 19.73 21.34 -7.30
N PHE A 107 19.61 20.24 -8.04
CA PHE A 107 18.65 19.17 -7.76
C PHE A 107 19.25 17.80 -8.12
N GLU A 108 19.28 16.88 -7.16
CA GLU A 108 19.77 15.53 -7.40
C GLU A 108 18.75 14.70 -8.18
N LYS A 109 19.18 14.04 -9.26
CA LYS A 109 18.26 13.22 -10.07
C LYS A 109 17.91 11.89 -9.41
N LYS A 110 18.66 11.49 -8.40
CA LYS A 110 18.46 10.26 -7.65
C LYS A 110 17.78 10.60 -6.31
N PRO A 111 16.58 10.06 -6.03
CA PRO A 111 15.91 10.33 -4.76
C PRO A 111 16.64 9.67 -3.59
N ILE A 112 16.62 10.35 -2.45
CA ILE A 112 17.20 9.90 -1.17
C ILE A 112 16.31 8.81 -0.55
N ALA A 113 15.00 8.90 -0.72
CA ALA A 113 14.04 7.92 -0.21
C ALA A 113 12.82 7.78 -1.12
N SER A 114 12.20 6.61 -1.10
CA SER A 114 10.95 6.34 -1.81
C SER A 114 9.99 5.56 -0.91
N ALA A 115 8.77 6.04 -0.81
CA ALA A 115 7.69 5.48 -0.02
C ALA A 115 6.48 5.17 -0.91
N SER A 116 5.46 4.54 -0.33
CA SER A 116 4.29 4.06 -1.09
C SER A 116 3.49 5.15 -1.82
N ILE A 117 3.57 6.41 -1.40
CA ILE A 117 2.79 7.52 -1.97
C ILE A 117 3.63 8.77 -2.29
N ALA A 118 4.93 8.73 -2.02
CA ALA A 118 5.82 9.88 -2.15
C ALA A 118 7.28 9.40 -2.26
N GLN A 119 8.13 10.25 -2.82
CA GLN A 119 9.59 10.08 -2.77
C GLN A 119 10.24 11.41 -2.41
N ALA A 120 11.38 11.35 -1.72
CA ALA A 120 12.15 12.50 -1.30
C ALA A 120 13.41 12.62 -2.15
N TYR A 121 13.65 13.82 -2.67
CA TYR A 121 14.83 14.21 -3.42
C TYR A 121 15.71 15.12 -2.56
#